data_AF-A0A1B0CRX5-F1
#
_entry.id   AF-A0A1B0CRX5-F1
#
_cell.length_a   1.000
_cell.length_b   1.000
_cell.length_c   1.000
_cell.angle_alpha   90.00
_cell.angle_beta   90.00
_cell.angle_gamma   90.00
#
_symmetry.space_group_name_H-M   'P 1'
#
loop_
_entity.id
_entity.type
_entity.pdbx_description
1 polymer ?
#
loop_
_entity_poly.entity_id
_entity_poly.type
_entity_poly.pdbx_seq_one_letter_code
_entity_poly.pdbx_strand_id
1 'polypeptide(L)'
;MGGPMSLVFLQQQTRAWKDKYIARLVTLAGAWAGSAKAVKVFAIGDDLGSFALSGKTMRAEQITSPSLAWLMPSPLFWKPDEILVQTQSRAYTYNQLEEFFDDLQYRTGWDMMQDNKKYMMNFSPPDVEVHALYGTNISTVEKLYYRKSKGLDGTPELINGDGDGTVNLRSLQACTQWRDKQKPKIYTMELPEVDHMAILSDSRVIKYILDLLLPAN
;
A
#
# COMPACT_ATOMS: atom_id res chain seq x y z
N MET A 1 3.45 2.70 5.16
CA MET A 1 3.84 3.95 4.44
C MET A 1 5.33 4.29 4.50
N GLY A 2 6.09 3.91 5.55
CA GLY A 2 7.51 4.24 5.66
C GLY A 2 8.37 3.84 4.46
N GLY A 3 8.16 2.65 3.89
CA GLY A 3 8.88 2.18 2.69
C GLY A 3 8.79 3.14 1.49
N PRO A 4 7.58 3.45 0.98
CA PRO A 4 7.39 4.47 -0.06
C PRO A 4 8.00 5.84 0.26
N MET A 5 7.89 6.30 1.52
CA MET A 5 8.50 7.58 1.92
C MET A 5 10.03 7.56 1.83
N SER A 6 10.65 6.48 2.31
CA SER A 6 12.09 6.27 2.17
C SER A 6 12.53 6.19 0.70
N LEU A 7 11.72 5.57 -0.16
CA LEU A 7 11.98 5.54 -1.61
C LEU A 7 11.99 6.95 -2.20
N VAL A 8 10.95 7.75 -1.94
CA VAL A 8 10.86 9.14 -2.42
C VAL A 8 12.07 9.95 -1.93
N PHE A 9 12.45 9.80 -0.65
CA PHE A 9 13.63 10.46 -0.11
C PHE A 9 14.91 10.08 -0.85
N LEU A 10 15.18 8.78 -1.04
CA LEU A 10 16.39 8.28 -1.69
C LEU A 10 16.45 8.63 -3.19
N GLN A 11 15.31 8.72 -3.87
CA GLN A 11 15.24 9.19 -5.25
C GLN A 11 15.60 10.67 -5.39
N GLN A 12 15.50 11.47 -4.32
CA GLN A 12 15.90 12.88 -4.29
C GLN A 12 17.37 13.08 -3.92
N GLN A 13 18.10 12.02 -3.55
CA GLN A 13 19.52 12.10 -3.20
C GLN A 13 20.42 11.72 -4.37
N THR A 14 21.59 12.34 -4.43
CA THR A 14 22.61 11.98 -5.43
C THR A 14 23.21 10.61 -5.14
N ARG A 15 23.71 9.94 -6.20
CA ARG A 15 24.42 8.67 -6.06
C ARG A 15 25.58 8.76 -5.05
N ALA A 16 26.41 9.80 -5.16
CA ALA A 16 27.53 10.04 -4.26
C ALA A 16 27.10 10.19 -2.79
N TRP A 17 25.95 10.83 -2.53
CA TRP A 17 25.40 10.92 -1.17
C TRP A 17 24.95 9.55 -0.66
N LYS A 18 24.19 8.81 -1.49
CA LYS A 18 23.71 7.47 -1.12
C LYS A 18 24.86 6.50 -0.82
N ASP A 19 25.88 6.49 -1.67
CA ASP A 19 27.08 5.65 -1.51
C ASP A 19 27.87 6.00 -0.23
N LYS A 20 27.82 7.25 0.23
CA LYS A 20 28.53 7.71 1.43
C LYS A 20 27.75 7.48 2.73
N TYR A 21 26.43 7.67 2.70
CA TYR A 21 25.62 7.80 3.92
C TYR A 21 24.63 6.65 4.14
N ILE A 22 24.32 5.86 3.12
CA ILE A 22 23.31 4.80 3.22
C ILE A 22 23.99 3.44 3.12
N ALA A 23 24.05 2.73 4.24
CA ALA A 23 24.50 1.35 4.25
C ALA A 23 23.48 0.43 3.55
N ARG A 24 22.21 0.53 3.93
CA ARG A 24 21.09 -0.25 3.40
C ARG A 24 19.74 0.33 3.84
N LEU A 25 18.68 -0.07 3.15
CA LEU A 25 17.29 0.21 3.50
C LEU A 25 16.59 -1.10 3.92
N VAL A 26 16.13 -1.18 5.16
CA VAL A 26 15.29 -2.29 5.64
C VAL A 26 13.85 -1.80 5.74
N THR A 27 12.92 -2.49 5.08
CA THR A 27 11.50 -2.14 5.11
C THR A 27 10.67 -3.30 5.60
N LEU A 28 9.74 -3.00 6.51
CA LEU A 28 8.73 -3.95 7.00
C LEU A 28 7.38 -3.54 6.42
N ALA A 29 6.69 -4.49 5.77
CA ALA A 29 5.36 -4.30 5.18
C ALA A 29 5.25 -3.04 4.28
N GLY A 30 6.22 -2.89 3.37
CA GLY A 30 6.29 -1.75 2.46
C GLY A 30 5.10 -1.72 1.48
N ALA A 31 4.20 -0.75 1.64
CA ALA A 31 3.09 -0.49 0.71
C ALA A 31 3.57 0.18 -0.60
N TRP A 32 4.52 -0.45 -1.30
CA TRP A 32 5.26 0.10 -2.44
C TRP A 32 4.38 0.64 -3.58
N ALA A 33 3.27 -0.03 -3.84
CA ALA A 33 2.35 0.29 -4.94
C ALA A 33 0.96 0.72 -4.45
N GLY A 34 0.85 1.15 -3.18
CA GLY A 34 -0.44 1.43 -2.53
C GLY A 34 -1.18 0.17 -2.08
N SER A 35 -2.45 0.31 -1.73
CA SER A 35 -3.33 -0.78 -1.29
C SER A 35 -4.78 -0.53 -1.70
N ALA A 36 -5.50 -1.59 -2.07
CA ALA A 36 -6.94 -1.54 -2.29
C ALA A 36 -7.71 -1.18 -1.01
N LYS A 37 -7.09 -1.32 0.18
CA LYS A 37 -7.66 -0.82 1.44
C LYS A 37 -7.87 0.70 1.43
N ALA A 38 -7.07 1.47 0.70
CA ALA A 38 -7.31 2.92 0.57
C ALA A 38 -8.66 3.23 -0.10
N VAL A 39 -9.06 2.41 -1.08
CA VAL A 39 -10.39 2.49 -1.73
C VAL A 39 -11.50 2.21 -0.71
N LYS A 40 -11.34 1.18 0.13
CA LYS A 40 -12.25 0.89 1.27
C LYS A 40 -12.38 2.11 2.18
N VAL A 41 -11.27 2.72 2.58
CA VAL A 41 -11.28 3.86 3.51
C VAL A 41 -12.02 5.07 2.91
N PHE A 42 -11.78 5.40 1.64
CA PHE A 42 -12.56 6.44 0.96
C PHE A 42 -14.05 6.13 0.86
N ALA A 43 -14.42 4.86 0.65
CA ALA A 43 -15.81 4.46 0.53
C ALA A 43 -16.55 4.46 1.88
N ILE A 44 -16.00 3.79 2.89
CA ILE A 44 -16.73 3.46 4.13
C ILE A 44 -15.92 3.72 5.42
N GLY A 45 -14.68 4.18 5.32
CA GLY A 45 -13.76 4.34 6.46
C GLY A 45 -13.13 3.02 6.91
N ASP A 46 -12.29 3.14 7.94
CA ASP A 46 -11.71 1.99 8.64
C ASP A 46 -11.81 2.22 10.16
N ASP A 47 -12.39 1.26 10.87
CA ASP A 47 -12.51 1.30 12.33
C ASP A 47 -11.23 0.85 13.05
N LEU A 48 -10.19 0.50 12.27
CA LEU A 48 -8.89 0.03 12.75
C LEU A 48 -9.00 -1.21 13.66
N GLY A 49 -10.09 -1.99 13.53
CA GLY A 49 -10.37 -3.13 14.40
C GLY A 49 -10.86 -2.75 15.80
N SER A 50 -11.23 -1.48 16.02
CA SER A 50 -11.75 -1.00 17.30
C SER A 50 -13.27 -0.84 17.28
N PHE A 51 -13.97 -1.61 18.12
CA PHE A 51 -15.42 -1.51 18.30
C PHE A 51 -15.87 -0.15 18.88
N ALA A 52 -14.94 0.63 19.44
CA ALA A 52 -15.23 1.93 20.03
C ALA A 52 -15.23 3.08 19.00
N LEU A 53 -14.79 2.83 17.76
CA LEU A 53 -14.67 3.84 16.72
C LEU A 53 -15.79 3.69 15.68
N SER A 54 -16.57 4.76 15.49
CA SER A 54 -17.55 4.83 14.41
C SER A 54 -16.83 4.93 13.06
N GLY A 55 -17.03 3.95 12.18
CA GLY A 55 -16.47 3.96 10.82
C GLY A 55 -16.86 5.22 10.02
N LYS A 56 -18.05 5.78 10.24
CA LYS A 56 -18.46 7.05 9.61
C LYS A 56 -17.64 8.24 10.11
N THR A 57 -17.38 8.31 11.41
CA THR A 57 -16.58 9.39 12.01
C THR A 57 -15.12 9.24 11.60
N MET A 58 -14.58 8.01 11.62
CA MET A 58 -13.24 7.72 11.14
C MET A 58 -13.08 8.03 9.67
N ARG A 59 -14.04 7.66 8.82
CA ARG A 59 -14.05 8.08 7.41
C ARG A 59 -13.92 9.58 7.27
N ALA A 60 -14.71 10.36 8.01
CA ALA A 60 -14.70 11.82 7.90
C ALA A 60 -13.34 12.45 8.23
N GLU A 61 -12.54 11.81 9.10
CA GLU A 61 -11.17 12.21 9.39
C GLU A 61 -10.19 11.64 8.35
N GLN A 62 -10.20 10.33 8.14
CA GLN A 62 -9.23 9.60 7.33
C GLN A 62 -9.15 10.11 5.89
N ILE A 63 -10.29 10.44 5.28
CA ILE A 63 -10.34 10.90 3.88
C ILE A 63 -9.73 12.30 3.69
N THR A 64 -9.49 13.04 4.78
CA THR A 64 -8.85 14.37 4.72
C THR A 64 -7.33 14.29 4.60
N SER A 65 -6.74 13.11 4.81
CA SER A 65 -5.30 12.90 4.77
C SER A 65 -4.80 12.63 3.33
N PRO A 66 -3.97 13.50 2.73
CA PRO A 66 -3.44 13.27 1.38
C PRO A 66 -2.58 12.00 1.26
N SER A 67 -2.02 11.53 2.37
CA SER A 67 -1.30 10.26 2.44
C SER A 67 -2.19 9.06 2.10
N LEU A 68 -3.49 9.11 2.40
CA LEU A 68 -4.44 8.08 2.00
C LEU A 68 -4.60 8.05 0.47
N ALA A 69 -4.73 9.22 -0.15
CA ALA A 69 -4.83 9.35 -1.60
C ALA A 69 -3.55 8.88 -2.31
N TRP A 70 -2.38 9.16 -1.73
CA TRP A 70 -1.11 8.67 -2.26
C TRP A 70 -0.97 7.14 -2.18
N LEU A 71 -1.57 6.51 -1.17
CA LEU A 71 -1.57 5.05 -0.99
C LEU A 71 -2.71 4.33 -1.74
N MET A 72 -3.44 5.03 -2.61
CA MET A 72 -4.33 4.39 -3.58
C MET A 72 -3.56 3.41 -4.49
N PRO A 73 -4.22 2.39 -5.05
CA PRO A 73 -3.60 1.47 -5.99
C PRO A 73 -2.79 2.19 -7.08
N SER A 74 -1.58 1.73 -7.36
CA SER A 74 -0.73 2.31 -8.40
C SER A 74 -1.11 1.77 -9.79
N PRO A 75 -1.14 2.61 -10.84
CA PRO A 75 -1.40 2.16 -12.22
C PRO A 75 -0.28 1.27 -12.77
N LEU A 76 0.87 1.23 -12.09
CA LEU A 76 1.98 0.35 -12.46
C LEU A 76 1.75 -1.11 -12.03
N PHE A 77 0.80 -1.35 -11.13
CA PHE A 77 0.57 -2.65 -10.48
C PHE A 77 -0.90 -3.11 -10.49
N TRP A 78 -1.84 -2.21 -10.78
CA TRP A 78 -3.24 -2.52 -11.04
C TRP A 78 -3.56 -2.26 -12.50
N LYS A 79 -4.29 -3.18 -13.13
CA LYS A 79 -4.62 -3.05 -14.55
C LYS A 79 -5.67 -1.94 -14.74
N PRO A 80 -5.65 -1.22 -15.87
CA PRO A 80 -6.62 -0.17 -16.16
C PRO A 80 -8.09 -0.61 -16.06
N ASP A 81 -8.38 -1.86 -16.43
CA ASP A 81 -9.70 -2.50 -16.46
C ASP A 81 -10.03 -3.30 -15.17
N GLU A 82 -9.15 -3.31 -14.18
CA GLU A 82 -9.37 -4.04 -12.94
C GLU A 82 -10.44 -3.37 -12.08
N ILE A 83 -11.49 -4.11 -11.72
CA ILE A 83 -12.64 -3.61 -10.95
C ILE A 83 -12.28 -3.54 -9.46
N LEU A 84 -12.25 -2.33 -8.91
CA LEU A 84 -11.96 -2.07 -7.49
C LEU A 84 -13.23 -1.94 -6.65
N VAL A 85 -14.31 -1.42 -7.25
CA VAL A 85 -15.61 -1.27 -6.60
C VAL A 85 -16.71 -1.71 -7.56
N GLN A 86 -17.69 -2.45 -7.05
CA GLN A 86 -18.85 -2.88 -7.83
C GLN A 86 -20.14 -2.70 -7.04
N THR A 87 -21.19 -2.25 -7.71
CA THR A 87 -22.57 -2.15 -7.23
C THR A 87 -23.49 -2.99 -8.12
N GLN A 88 -24.79 -2.98 -7.87
CA GLN A 88 -25.76 -3.64 -8.76
C GLN A 88 -25.86 -2.99 -10.15
N SER A 89 -25.58 -1.70 -10.26
CA SER A 89 -25.75 -0.94 -11.52
C SER A 89 -24.46 -0.43 -12.13
N ARG A 90 -23.33 -0.45 -11.40
CA ARG A 90 -22.05 0.09 -11.88
C ARG A 90 -20.86 -0.74 -11.40
N ALA A 91 -19.81 -0.76 -12.20
CA ALA A 91 -18.48 -1.17 -11.80
C ALA A 91 -17.53 0.01 -11.98
N TYR A 92 -16.64 0.21 -11.01
CA TYR A 92 -15.56 1.19 -11.06
C TYR A 92 -14.25 0.42 -11.24
N THR A 93 -13.71 0.50 -12.45
CA THR A 93 -12.37 0.03 -12.75
C THR A 93 -11.33 1.02 -12.23
N TYR A 94 -10.05 0.64 -12.28
CA TYR A 94 -8.95 1.56 -11.97
C TYR A 94 -9.05 2.88 -12.77
N ASN A 95 -9.33 2.79 -14.08
CA ASN A 95 -9.48 3.98 -14.92
C ASN A 95 -10.72 4.81 -14.60
N GLN A 96 -11.65 4.29 -13.79
CA GLN A 96 -12.88 4.96 -13.40
C GLN A 96 -12.86 5.45 -11.94
N LEU A 97 -11.65 5.63 -11.39
CA LEU A 97 -11.49 6.16 -10.03
C LEU A 97 -11.93 7.62 -9.92
N GLU A 98 -11.88 8.40 -11.00
CA GLU A 98 -12.39 9.77 -11.03
C GLU A 98 -13.90 9.79 -10.75
N GLU A 99 -14.65 8.99 -11.50
CA GLU A 99 -16.10 8.89 -11.32
C GLU A 99 -16.49 8.19 -10.01
N PHE A 100 -15.62 7.33 -9.47
CA PHE A 100 -15.79 6.82 -8.11
C PHE A 100 -15.76 7.94 -7.06
N PHE A 101 -14.83 8.89 -7.17
CA PHE A 101 -14.78 10.05 -6.26
C PHE A 101 -15.96 11.01 -6.47
N ASP A 102 -16.43 11.16 -7.70
CA ASP A 102 -17.64 11.94 -8.01
C ASP A 102 -18.88 11.33 -7.36
N ASP A 103 -19.08 10.02 -7.51
CA ASP A 103 -20.22 9.30 -6.93
C ASP A 103 -20.14 9.22 -5.40
N LEU A 104 -18.94 9.28 -4.82
CA LEU A 104 -18.74 9.47 -3.37
C LEU A 104 -19.04 10.89 -2.89
N GLN A 105 -19.28 11.83 -3.81
CA GLN A 105 -19.39 13.26 -3.54
C GLN A 105 -18.17 13.83 -2.79
N TYR A 106 -16.98 13.32 -3.13
CA TYR A 106 -15.72 13.70 -2.49
C TYR A 106 -14.59 13.90 -3.50
N ARG A 107 -14.78 14.88 -4.40
CA ARG A 107 -13.82 15.22 -5.45
C ARG A 107 -12.43 15.57 -4.91
N THR A 108 -12.35 16.14 -3.72
CA THR A 108 -11.07 16.43 -3.05
C THR A 108 -10.14 15.21 -2.97
N GLY A 109 -10.69 14.00 -2.79
CA GLY A 109 -9.88 12.77 -2.78
C GLY A 109 -9.23 12.48 -4.14
N TRP A 110 -9.93 12.77 -5.24
CA TRP A 110 -9.36 12.68 -6.59
C TRP A 110 -8.26 13.70 -6.81
N ASP A 111 -8.47 14.94 -6.39
CA ASP A 111 -7.48 16.01 -6.54
C ASP A 111 -6.20 15.69 -5.74
N MET A 112 -6.34 15.20 -4.50
CA MET A 112 -5.22 14.70 -3.70
C MET A 112 -4.49 13.54 -4.39
N MET A 113 -5.21 12.64 -5.07
CA MET A 113 -4.59 11.54 -5.81
C MET A 113 -3.81 12.07 -7.03
N GLN A 114 -4.36 13.05 -7.75
CA GLN A 114 -3.65 13.68 -8.88
C GLN A 114 -2.39 14.42 -8.42
N ASP A 115 -2.44 15.15 -7.30
CA ASP A 115 -1.29 15.86 -6.73
C ASP A 115 -0.13 14.89 -6.39
N ASN A 116 -0.47 13.68 -5.94
CA ASN A 116 0.48 12.64 -5.57
C ASN A 116 0.87 11.70 -6.71
N LYS A 117 0.22 11.80 -7.88
CA LYS A 117 0.42 10.88 -9.03
C LYS A 117 1.88 10.76 -9.46
N LYS A 118 2.64 11.86 -9.40
CA LYS A 118 4.09 11.86 -9.73
C LYS A 118 4.90 10.88 -8.86
N TYR A 119 4.54 10.71 -7.59
CA TYR A 119 5.20 9.77 -6.70
C TYR A 119 4.73 8.33 -6.93
N MET A 120 3.47 8.13 -7.35
CA MET A 120 2.94 6.82 -7.72
C MET A 120 3.56 6.29 -9.03
N MET A 121 3.86 7.20 -9.96
CA MET A 121 4.43 6.87 -11.27
C MET A 121 5.96 6.69 -11.24
N ASN A 122 6.66 7.30 -10.28
CA ASN A 122 8.11 7.13 -10.15
C ASN A 122 8.47 5.92 -9.29
N PHE A 123 8.46 4.73 -9.90
CA PHE A 123 8.89 3.48 -9.25
C PHE A 123 10.34 3.08 -9.61
N SER A 124 11.20 4.07 -9.86
CA SER A 124 12.62 3.84 -10.09
C SER A 124 13.30 3.29 -8.83
N PRO A 125 14.31 2.40 -8.96
CA PRO A 125 14.99 1.81 -7.80
C PRO A 125 15.65 2.87 -6.90
N PRO A 126 15.80 2.60 -5.59
CA PRO A 126 16.47 3.53 -4.67
C PRO A 126 18.00 3.57 -4.84
N ASP A 127 18.59 2.65 -5.60
CA ASP A 127 20.03 2.51 -5.84
C ASP A 127 20.88 2.27 -4.59
N VAL A 128 20.29 1.65 -3.57
CA VAL A 128 20.95 1.18 -2.34
C VAL A 128 20.57 -0.28 -2.09
N GLU A 129 21.30 -0.97 -1.24
CA GLU A 129 20.90 -2.31 -0.79
C GLU A 129 19.54 -2.24 -0.10
N VAL A 130 18.60 -3.11 -0.49
CA VAL A 130 17.24 -3.14 0.09
C VAL A 130 16.97 -4.52 0.68
N HIS A 131 16.42 -4.55 1.89
CA HIS A 131 15.85 -5.72 2.54
C HIS A 131 14.37 -5.48 2.75
N ALA A 132 13.52 -6.14 1.97
CA ALA A 132 12.07 -6.00 2.04
C ALA A 132 11.43 -7.24 2.69
N LEU A 133 10.92 -7.05 3.91
CA LEU A 133 10.26 -8.08 4.71
C LEU A 133 8.76 -7.79 4.70
N TYR A 134 7.93 -8.79 4.44
CA TYR A 134 6.48 -8.60 4.36
C TYR A 134 5.70 -9.87 4.68
N GLY A 135 4.50 -9.67 5.24
CA GLY A 135 3.54 -10.73 5.52
C GLY A 135 2.87 -11.27 4.27
N THR A 136 2.47 -12.54 4.30
CA THR A 136 1.69 -13.20 3.24
C THR A 136 0.64 -14.12 3.85
N ASN A 137 -0.29 -14.62 3.03
CA ASN A 137 -1.39 -15.51 3.40
C ASN A 137 -2.36 -14.92 4.46
N ILE A 138 -2.48 -13.60 4.55
CA ILE A 138 -3.52 -12.95 5.35
C ILE A 138 -4.57 -12.37 4.40
N SER A 139 -5.84 -12.71 4.64
CA SER A 139 -6.98 -12.21 3.90
C SER A 139 -6.99 -10.68 3.83
N THR A 140 -6.73 -10.13 2.63
CA THR A 140 -6.55 -8.69 2.41
C THR A 140 -7.52 -8.19 1.36
N VAL A 141 -8.23 -7.09 1.64
CA VAL A 141 -9.22 -6.53 0.71
C VAL A 141 -8.61 -6.21 -0.65
N GLU A 142 -9.25 -6.68 -1.72
CA GLU A 142 -8.92 -6.34 -3.12
C GLU A 142 -10.04 -5.55 -3.79
N LYS A 143 -11.30 -5.80 -3.42
CA LYS A 143 -12.46 -5.20 -4.06
C LYS A 143 -13.63 -5.04 -3.10
N LEU A 144 -14.37 -3.94 -3.27
CA LEU A 144 -15.64 -3.70 -2.58
C LEU A 144 -16.81 -4.14 -3.46
N TYR A 145 -17.73 -4.94 -2.93
CA TYR A 145 -18.94 -5.34 -3.64
C TYR A 145 -20.22 -4.97 -2.88
N TYR A 146 -20.88 -3.91 -3.33
CA TYR A 146 -22.20 -3.47 -2.87
C TYR A 146 -23.30 -4.33 -3.49
N ARG A 147 -23.36 -5.61 -3.10
CA ARG A 147 -24.31 -6.59 -3.65
C ARG A 147 -25.78 -6.17 -3.49
N LYS A 148 -26.09 -5.39 -2.44
CA LYS A 148 -27.44 -4.97 -2.08
C LYS A 148 -27.77 -3.52 -2.43
N SER A 149 -26.84 -2.77 -3.02
CA SER A 149 -27.08 -1.38 -3.40
C SER A 149 -26.80 -1.12 -4.89
N LYS A 150 -27.55 -0.18 -5.46
CA LYS A 150 -27.28 0.41 -6.77
C LYS A 150 -26.17 1.47 -6.68
N GLY A 151 -26.07 2.18 -5.55
CA GLY A 151 -25.06 3.19 -5.28
C GLY A 151 -23.94 2.69 -4.37
N LEU A 152 -23.15 3.65 -3.87
CA LEU A 152 -22.08 3.44 -2.88
C LEU A 152 -22.59 3.58 -1.43
N ASP A 153 -23.90 3.56 -1.24
CA ASP A 153 -24.57 3.57 0.05
C ASP A 153 -24.61 2.17 0.70
N GLY A 154 -24.54 2.15 2.02
CA GLY A 154 -24.55 0.93 2.82
C GLY A 154 -23.17 0.29 3.01
N THR A 155 -23.16 -0.99 3.36
CA THR A 155 -21.94 -1.74 3.68
C THR A 155 -21.64 -2.75 2.56
N PRO A 156 -20.47 -2.65 1.89
CA PRO A 156 -20.07 -3.62 0.88
C PRO A 156 -19.62 -4.94 1.50
N GLU A 157 -19.78 -6.01 0.74
CA GLU A 157 -19.03 -7.25 0.93
C GLU A 157 -17.57 -7.01 0.50
N LEU A 158 -16.60 -7.42 1.32
CA LEU A 158 -15.18 -7.30 0.99
C LEU A 158 -14.73 -8.57 0.29
N ILE A 159 -14.32 -8.44 -0.97
CA ILE A 159 -13.66 -9.52 -1.70
C ILE A 159 -12.17 -9.40 -1.41
N ASN A 160 -11.62 -10.46 -0.82
CA ASN A 160 -10.26 -10.49 -0.33
C ASN A 160 -9.38 -11.40 -1.19
N GLY A 161 -8.13 -10.99 -1.35
CA GLY A 161 -7.04 -11.79 -1.89
C GLY A 161 -5.91 -11.90 -0.88
N ASP A 162 -4.70 -12.17 -1.37
CA ASP A 162 -3.51 -12.35 -0.56
C ASP A 162 -2.83 -11.01 -0.20
N GLY A 163 -2.20 -10.98 0.97
CA GLY A 163 -1.46 -9.86 1.53
C GLY A 163 -1.15 -10.07 3.01
N ASP A 164 -1.01 -8.97 3.74
CA ASP A 164 -0.72 -8.92 5.18
C ASP A 164 -1.91 -8.43 6.03
N GLY A 165 -3.12 -8.39 5.46
CA GLY A 165 -4.34 -7.87 6.10
C GLY A 165 -4.56 -6.37 5.85
N THR A 166 -3.55 -5.65 5.36
CA THR A 166 -3.65 -4.21 5.04
C THR A 166 -3.15 -3.89 3.63
N VAL A 167 -2.07 -4.51 3.18
CA VAL A 167 -1.42 -4.26 1.89
C VAL A 167 -1.49 -5.53 1.04
N ASN A 168 -1.96 -5.40 -0.20
CA ASN A 168 -2.04 -6.54 -1.13
C ASN A 168 -0.65 -7.08 -1.45
N LEU A 169 -0.55 -8.40 -1.62
CA LEU A 169 0.72 -9.10 -1.91
C LEU A 169 1.49 -8.46 -3.08
N ARG A 170 0.78 -8.12 -4.16
CA ARG A 170 1.37 -7.49 -5.35
C ARG A 170 2.11 -6.18 -5.05
N SER A 171 1.64 -5.43 -4.06
CA SER A 171 2.26 -4.19 -3.60
C SER A 171 3.43 -4.50 -2.68
N LEU A 172 3.27 -5.41 -1.72
CA LEU A 172 4.36 -5.84 -0.83
C LEU A 172 5.58 -6.37 -1.59
N GLN A 173 5.35 -7.13 -2.66
CA GLN A 173 6.38 -7.72 -3.51
C GLN A 173 6.93 -6.79 -4.60
N ALA A 174 6.38 -5.59 -4.78
CA ALA A 174 6.72 -4.71 -5.91
C ALA A 174 8.23 -4.38 -6.00
N CYS A 175 8.91 -4.27 -4.86
CA CYS A 175 10.36 -4.06 -4.78
C CYS A 175 11.20 -5.11 -5.55
N THR A 176 10.67 -6.32 -5.78
CA THR A 176 11.34 -7.36 -6.56
C THR A 176 11.59 -6.97 -8.01
N GLN A 177 10.81 -6.04 -8.57
CA GLN A 177 11.03 -5.50 -9.90
C GLN A 177 12.35 -4.71 -10.04
N TRP A 178 13.00 -4.37 -8.93
CA TRP A 178 14.27 -3.65 -8.93
C TRP A 178 15.50 -4.56 -9.04
N ARG A 179 15.36 -5.89 -8.91
CA ARG A 179 16.49 -6.84 -8.88
C ARG A 179 17.47 -6.66 -10.05
N ASP A 180 16.95 -6.39 -11.25
CA ASP A 180 17.75 -6.20 -12.47
C ASP A 180 17.85 -4.72 -12.91
N LYS A 181 17.36 -3.79 -12.08
CA LYS A 181 17.31 -2.35 -12.39
C LYS A 181 18.35 -1.53 -11.62
N GLN A 182 19.04 -2.12 -10.65
CA GLN A 182 20.10 -1.46 -9.88
C GLN A 182 21.25 -2.43 -9.58
N LYS A 183 22.44 -1.89 -9.29
CA LYS A 183 23.61 -2.70 -8.91
C LYS A 183 23.53 -3.27 -7.49
N PRO A 184 23.14 -2.48 -6.45
CA PRO A 184 23.01 -3.02 -5.11
C PRO A 184 21.89 -4.06 -5.03
N LYS A 185 22.02 -5.03 -4.13
CA LYS A 185 21.11 -6.18 -4.08
C LYS A 185 19.76 -5.82 -3.45
N ILE A 186 18.74 -6.56 -3.89
CA ILE A 186 17.40 -6.56 -3.29
C ILE A 186 17.18 -7.93 -2.65
N TYR A 187 17.06 -7.96 -1.33
CA TYR A 187 16.70 -9.14 -0.56
C TYR A 187 15.23 -9.05 -0.16
N THR A 188 14.54 -10.19 -0.21
CA THR A 188 13.15 -10.30 0.22
C THR A 188 13.01 -11.44 1.21
N MET A 189 12.15 -11.25 2.21
CA MET A 189 11.75 -12.31 3.14
C MET A 189 10.24 -12.27 3.30
N GLU A 190 9.61 -13.33 2.81
CA GLU A 190 8.18 -13.56 2.97
C GLU A 190 7.92 -14.19 4.33
N LEU A 191 6.88 -13.72 5.00
CA LEU A 191 6.50 -14.14 6.34
C LEU A 191 5.05 -14.63 6.31
N PRO A 192 4.82 -15.92 6.04
CA PRO A 192 3.47 -16.48 6.04
C PRO A 192 2.78 -16.24 7.39
N GLU A 193 1.51 -15.88 7.30
CA GLU A 193 0.59 -15.67 8.43
C GLU A 193 1.00 -14.54 9.39
N VAL A 194 1.78 -13.57 8.89
CA VAL A 194 2.14 -12.36 9.65
C VAL A 194 1.29 -11.18 9.21
N ASP A 195 0.47 -10.69 10.13
CA ASP A 195 -0.31 -9.47 9.95
C ASP A 195 0.59 -8.22 9.85
N HIS A 196 0.07 -7.20 9.16
CA HIS A 196 0.69 -5.91 8.91
C HIS A 196 1.31 -5.25 10.15
N MET A 197 0.65 -5.34 11.31
CA MET A 197 1.15 -4.78 12.57
C MET A 197 2.01 -5.77 13.33
N ALA A 198 1.67 -7.06 13.27
CA ALA A 198 2.41 -8.13 13.96
C ALA A 198 3.85 -8.28 13.45
N ILE A 199 4.15 -7.86 12.21
CA ILE A 199 5.51 -7.89 11.66
C ILE A 199 6.54 -7.13 12.50
N LEU A 200 6.12 -6.11 13.26
CA LEU A 200 7.01 -5.30 14.10
C LEU A 200 7.53 -6.05 15.33
N SER A 201 6.80 -7.08 15.78
CA SER A 201 7.14 -7.89 16.94
C SER A 201 7.43 -9.36 16.59
N ASP A 202 7.40 -9.74 15.31
CA ASP A 202 7.70 -11.09 14.85
C ASP A 202 9.17 -11.44 15.14
N SER A 203 9.38 -12.56 15.83
CA SER A 203 10.72 -12.98 16.27
C SER A 203 11.67 -13.29 15.11
N ARG A 204 11.15 -13.74 13.96
CA ARG A 204 11.95 -14.00 12.75
C ARG A 204 12.42 -12.70 12.13
N VAL A 205 11.58 -11.66 12.13
CA VAL A 205 11.93 -10.30 11.69
C VAL A 205 12.99 -9.70 12.60
N ILE A 206 12.78 -9.75 13.91
CA ILE A 206 13.75 -9.26 14.89
C ILE A 206 15.10 -9.97 14.72
N LYS A 207 15.08 -11.30 14.60
CA LYS A 207 16.28 -12.09 14.34
C LYS A 207 16.97 -11.67 13.04
N TYR A 208 16.22 -11.53 11.95
CA TYR A 208 16.77 -11.10 10.66
C TYR A 208 17.48 -9.75 10.77
N ILE A 209 16.86 -8.77 11.43
CA ILE A 209 17.44 -7.44 11.62
C ILE A 209 18.68 -7.51 12.51
N LEU A 210 18.66 -8.29 13.59
CA LEU A 210 19.81 -8.46 14.47
C LEU A 210 20.99 -9.10 13.74
N ASP A 211 20.75 -10.19 13.00
CA ASP A 211 21.78 -10.87 12.19
C ASP A 211 22.34 -9.93 11.10
N LEU A 212 21.52 -9.01 10.59
CA LEU A 212 21.92 -8.04 9.57
C LEU A 212 22.77 -6.90 10.16
N LEU A 213 22.45 -6.45 11.37
CA LEU A 213 23.10 -5.29 12.01
C LEU A 213 24.32 -5.67 12.85
N LEU A 214 24.32 -6.86 13.43
CA LEU A 214 25.41 -7.31 14.30
C LEU A 214 26.45 -8.09 13.47
N PRO A 215 27.75 -7.98 13.82
CA PRO A 215 28.76 -8.83 13.21
C PRO A 215 28.44 -10.30 13.46
N ALA A 216 28.74 -11.17 12.49
CA ALA A 216 28.80 -12.60 12.77
C ALA A 216 29.93 -12.83 13.80
N ASN A 217 29.59 -13.43 14.94
CA ASN A 217 30.57 -13.88 15.93
C ASN A 217 31.46 -14.99 15.34
#